data_AF-A0A3B9KUA1-F1
#
_entry.id   AF-A0A3B9KUA1-F1
#
_cell.length_a   1.000
_cell.length_b   1.000
_cell.length_c   1.000
_cell.angle_alpha   90.00
_cell.angle_beta   90.00
_cell.angle_gamma   90.00
#
_symmetry.space_group_name_H-M   'P 1'
#
loop_
_entity.id
_entity.type
_entity.pdbx_description
1 polymer ?
#
loop_
_entity_poly.entity_id
_entity_poly.type
_entity_poly.pdbx_seq_one_letter_code
_entity_poly.pdbx_strand_id
1 'polypeptide(L)'
;LRFVTAPDVGEKVAEVLKPLKERELSRSLLEVMAIVAYKQPVTRLEIDDIRSASSDYAITMLLKANLITVVGRKDAIGRPLLYGTTDEFLVKFQLNDLSELPSVKEVQERIKVIEDGMQKNNVELFPEKEVNEVDAPLLAPGEEIKVTPPSEDDYEVDLSGVVIGEVAADKNE
;
A
#
# COMPACT_ATOMS: atom_id res chain seq x y z
N LEU A 1 -29.71 -6.76 1.45
CA LEU A 1 -29.42 -8.06 2.11
C LEU A 1 -28.36 -8.79 1.28
N ARG A 2 -27.15 -8.91 1.81
CA ARG A 2 -26.06 -9.68 1.20
C ARG A 2 -25.78 -10.87 2.11
N PHE A 3 -25.72 -12.07 1.55
CA PHE A 3 -25.32 -13.26 2.31
C PHE A 3 -23.79 -13.28 2.41
N VAL A 4 -23.28 -13.49 3.61
CA VAL A 4 -21.84 -13.62 3.90
C VAL A 4 -21.62 -14.94 4.64
N THR A 5 -20.41 -15.49 4.52
CA THR A 5 -20.01 -16.65 5.32
C THR A 5 -19.95 -16.28 6.80
N ALA A 6 -20.17 -17.26 7.67
CA ALA A 6 -19.92 -17.08 9.09
C ALA A 6 -18.41 -16.79 9.32
N PRO A 7 -18.05 -15.89 10.25
CA PRO A 7 -16.68 -15.40 10.41
C PRO A 7 -15.68 -16.50 10.80
N ASP A 8 -16.16 -17.57 11.45
CA ASP A 8 -15.40 -18.76 11.83
C ASP A 8 -15.04 -19.69 10.66
N VAL A 9 -15.75 -19.57 9.52
CA VAL A 9 -15.56 -20.43 8.35
C VAL A 9 -14.79 -19.72 7.22
N GLY A 10 -14.59 -18.40 7.33
CA GLY A 10 -14.01 -17.55 6.28
C GLY A 10 -12.65 -18.01 5.77
N GLU A 11 -11.71 -18.36 6.66
CA GLU A 11 -10.36 -18.79 6.27
C GLU A 11 -10.37 -20.09 5.46
N LYS A 12 -11.14 -21.09 5.90
CA LYS A 12 -11.28 -22.38 5.21
C LYS A 12 -11.87 -22.22 3.81
N VAL A 13 -12.81 -21.28 3.65
CA VAL A 13 -13.40 -20.96 2.35
C VAL A 13 -12.40 -20.23 1.45
N ALA A 14 -11.58 -19.33 2.01
CA ALA A 14 -10.54 -18.62 1.28
C ALA A 14 -9.41 -19.54 0.77
N GLU A 15 -9.09 -20.62 1.47
CA GLU A 15 -8.12 -21.63 0.99
C GLU A 15 -8.58 -22.34 -0.29
N VAL A 16 -9.89 -22.59 -0.41
CA VAL A 16 -10.49 -23.27 -1.57
C VAL A 16 -10.74 -22.30 -2.71
N LEU A 17 -11.21 -21.10 -2.39
CA LEU A 17 -11.40 -20.03 -3.36
C LEU A 17 -10.03 -19.39 -3.62
N LYS A 18 -9.26 -19.85 -4.61
CA LYS A 18 -8.03 -19.15 -5.09
C LYS A 18 -8.31 -17.65 -5.10
N PRO A 19 -7.85 -16.88 -4.09
CA PRO A 19 -8.43 -15.57 -3.89
C PRO A 19 -7.98 -14.71 -5.05
N LEU A 20 -8.93 -14.21 -5.84
CA LEU A 20 -8.65 -13.08 -6.70
C LEU A 20 -8.27 -11.96 -5.75
N LYS A 21 -6.95 -11.78 -5.55
CA LYS A 21 -6.42 -10.80 -4.62
C LYS A 21 -6.98 -9.46 -5.03
N GLU A 22 -7.92 -8.94 -4.23
CA GLU A 22 -8.50 -7.64 -4.50
C GLU A 22 -7.35 -6.64 -4.54
N ARG A 23 -7.32 -5.80 -5.59
CA ARG A 23 -6.30 -4.77 -5.68
C ARG A 23 -6.47 -3.84 -4.48
N GLU A 24 -5.44 -3.79 -3.66
CA GLU A 24 -5.38 -2.87 -2.53
C GLU A 24 -5.41 -1.42 -3.03
N LEU A 25 -6.06 -0.56 -2.25
CA LEU A 25 -6.04 0.87 -2.53
C LEU A 25 -4.65 1.39 -2.17
N SER A 26 -4.00 2.06 -3.13
CA SER A 26 -2.73 2.72 -2.84
C SER A 26 -2.93 3.83 -1.80
N ARG A 27 -1.85 4.23 -1.14
CA ARG A 27 -1.87 5.31 -0.15
C ARG A 27 -2.53 6.59 -0.68
N SER A 28 -2.22 6.99 -1.91
CA SER A 28 -2.80 8.20 -2.54
C SER A 28 -4.32 8.08 -2.76
N LEU A 29 -4.81 6.88 -3.09
CA LEU A 29 -6.25 6.62 -3.21
C LEU A 29 -6.92 6.68 -1.83
N LEU A 30 -6.29 6.11 -0.80
CA LEU A 30 -6.80 6.15 0.58
C LEU A 30 -6.84 7.57 1.14
N GLU A 31 -5.85 8.41 0.85
CA GLU A 31 -5.84 9.82 1.28
C GLU A 31 -7.06 10.58 0.71
N VAL A 32 -7.30 10.43 -0.60
CA VAL A 32 -8.44 11.08 -1.27
C VAL A 32 -9.75 10.50 -0.78
N MET A 33 -9.82 9.18 -0.59
CA MET A 33 -11.00 8.51 -0.02
C MET A 33 -11.34 9.07 1.36
N ALA A 34 -10.34 9.21 2.24
CA ALA A 34 -10.53 9.75 3.57
C ALA A 34 -11.04 11.20 3.52
N ILE A 35 -10.48 12.04 2.65
CA ILE A 35 -10.97 13.42 2.47
C ILE A 35 -12.45 13.40 2.09
N VAL A 36 -12.86 12.59 1.10
CA VAL A 36 -14.27 12.49 0.69
C VAL A 36 -15.15 11.99 1.84
N ALA A 37 -14.76 10.92 2.54
CA ALA A 37 -15.55 10.34 3.63
C ALA A 37 -15.84 11.34 4.77
N TYR A 38 -14.85 12.16 5.16
CA TYR A 38 -14.98 13.12 6.26
C TYR A 38 -15.48 14.50 5.86
N LYS A 39 -15.40 14.89 4.58
CA LYS A 39 -15.76 16.25 4.10
C LYS A 39 -16.90 16.29 3.09
N GLN A 40 -17.48 15.15 2.74
CA GLN A 40 -18.61 15.12 1.81
C GLN A 40 -19.79 16.00 2.27
N PRO A 41 -20.51 16.64 1.33
CA PRO A 41 -20.23 16.69 -0.10
C PRO A 41 -19.06 17.64 -0.44
N VAL A 42 -18.07 17.16 -1.21
CA VAL A 42 -16.82 17.90 -1.48
C VAL A 42 -16.50 17.99 -2.98
N THR A 43 -15.91 19.09 -3.44
CA THR A 43 -15.49 19.28 -4.84
C THR A 43 -14.06 18.82 -5.09
N ARG A 44 -13.71 18.55 -6.36
CA ARG A 44 -12.33 18.21 -6.74
C ARG A 44 -11.32 19.27 -6.26
N LEU A 45 -11.63 20.55 -6.46
CA LEU A 45 -10.71 21.63 -6.06
C LEU A 45 -10.46 21.62 -4.56
N GLU A 46 -11.50 21.45 -3.73
CA GLU A 46 -11.34 21.38 -2.29
C GLU A 46 -10.50 20.17 -1.85
N ILE A 47 -10.61 19.03 -2.55
CA ILE A 47 -9.75 17.86 -2.31
C ILE A 47 -8.29 18.20 -2.66
N ASP A 48 -8.07 18.81 -3.82
CA ASP A 48 -6.73 19.19 -4.30
C ASP A 48 -6.06 20.18 -3.34
N ASP A 49 -6.83 21.15 -2.83
CA ASP A 49 -6.37 22.14 -1.86
C ASP A 49 -5.96 21.49 -0.54
N ILE A 50 -6.76 20.56 0.00
CA ILE A 50 -6.44 19.84 1.24
C ILE A 50 -5.20 18.98 1.08
N ARG A 51 -5.04 18.30 -0.06
CA ARG A 51 -3.92 17.38 -0.31
C ARG A 51 -2.68 18.10 -0.84
N SER A 52 -2.80 19.35 -1.28
CA SER A 52 -1.75 20.12 -1.97
C SER A 52 -1.20 19.44 -3.23
N ALA A 53 -2.00 18.57 -3.88
CA ALA A 53 -1.61 17.80 -5.07
C ALA A 53 -2.84 17.37 -5.90
N SER A 54 -2.68 17.14 -7.21
CA SER A 54 -3.78 16.82 -8.17
C SER A 54 -4.44 15.45 -7.97
N SER A 55 -5.71 15.42 -7.62
CA SER A 55 -6.47 14.23 -7.19
C SER A 55 -7.25 13.55 -8.33
N ASP A 56 -7.03 13.99 -9.56
CA ASP A 56 -7.79 13.57 -10.74
C ASP A 56 -7.74 12.06 -10.97
N TYR A 57 -6.54 11.48 -10.92
CA TYR A 57 -6.35 10.03 -11.03
C TYR A 57 -7.04 9.26 -9.91
N ALA A 58 -6.89 9.72 -8.67
CA ALA A 58 -7.47 9.06 -7.51
C ALA A 58 -9.00 9.08 -7.58
N ILE A 59 -9.61 10.24 -7.83
CA ILE A 59 -11.06 10.37 -8.01
C ILE A 59 -11.55 9.43 -9.12
N THR A 60 -10.85 9.39 -10.26
CA THR A 60 -11.21 8.49 -11.36
C THR A 60 -11.15 7.02 -10.95
N MET A 61 -10.12 6.60 -10.21
CA MET A 61 -10.02 5.21 -9.75
C MET A 61 -11.09 4.87 -8.70
N LEU A 62 -11.39 5.79 -7.79
CA LEU A 62 -12.39 5.58 -6.75
C LEU A 62 -13.81 5.53 -7.31
N LEU A 63 -14.11 6.34 -8.34
CA LEU A 63 -15.36 6.26 -9.11
C LEU A 63 -15.47 4.90 -9.82
N LYS A 64 -14.40 4.45 -10.49
CA LYS A 64 -14.38 3.12 -11.16
C LYS A 64 -14.56 1.96 -10.17
N ALA A 65 -14.06 2.11 -8.96
CA ALA A 65 -14.24 1.13 -7.89
C ALA A 65 -15.62 1.24 -7.20
N ASN A 66 -16.49 2.16 -7.64
CA ASN A 66 -17.78 2.50 -7.03
C ASN A 66 -17.70 2.87 -5.55
N LEU A 67 -16.54 3.32 -5.05
CA LEU A 67 -16.39 3.69 -3.64
C LEU A 67 -16.78 5.15 -3.37
N ILE A 68 -16.78 5.99 -4.41
CA ILE A 68 -17.34 7.34 -4.38
C ILE A 68 -18.30 7.53 -5.56
N THR A 69 -19.18 8.51 -5.45
CA THR A 69 -20.13 8.89 -6.50
C THR A 69 -20.30 10.41 -6.56
N VAL A 70 -20.92 10.89 -7.64
CA VAL A 70 -21.33 12.29 -7.78
C VAL A 70 -22.68 12.47 -7.10
N VAL A 71 -22.72 13.27 -6.03
CA VAL A 71 -23.94 13.55 -5.26
C VAL A 71 -24.65 14.83 -5.70
N GLY A 72 -24.01 15.64 -6.55
CA GLY A 72 -24.61 16.86 -7.08
C GLY A 72 -23.60 17.81 -7.71
N ARG A 73 -23.99 19.09 -7.79
CA ARG A 73 -23.14 20.19 -8.27
C ARG A 73 -23.21 21.33 -7.28
N LYS A 74 -22.06 21.95 -6.99
CA LYS A 74 -21.98 23.13 -6.13
C LYS A 74 -22.50 24.34 -6.89
N ASP A 75 -23.32 25.17 -6.25
CA ASP A 75 -23.80 26.43 -6.83
C ASP A 75 -22.71 27.51 -6.70
N ALA A 76 -21.69 27.39 -7.54
CA ALA A 76 -20.56 28.28 -7.64
C ALA A 76 -20.15 28.43 -9.11
N ILE A 77 -19.22 29.35 -9.40
CA ILE A 77 -18.70 29.56 -10.76
C ILE A 77 -18.16 28.23 -11.32
N GLY A 78 -18.56 27.89 -12.55
CA GLY A 78 -18.18 26.64 -13.20
C GLY A 78 -18.98 25.40 -12.76
N ARG A 79 -19.87 25.52 -11.76
CA ARG A 79 -20.75 24.44 -11.25
C ARG A 79 -20.03 23.09 -11.08
N PRO A 80 -18.97 23.05 -10.25
CA PRO A 80 -18.15 21.84 -10.09
C PRO A 80 -18.96 20.70 -9.47
N LEU A 81 -18.56 19.47 -9.79
CA LEU A 81 -19.16 18.25 -9.25
C LEU A 81 -18.86 18.13 -7.75
N LEU A 82 -19.86 17.65 -7.00
CA LEU A 82 -19.74 17.28 -5.60
C LEU A 82 -19.64 15.75 -5.51
N TYR A 83 -18.68 15.28 -4.72
CA TYR A 83 -18.43 13.86 -4.48
C TYR A 83 -18.84 13.46 -3.07
N GLY A 84 -19.29 12.20 -2.94
CA GLY A 84 -19.60 11.54 -1.67
C GLY A 84 -19.32 10.04 -1.74
N THR A 85 -19.39 9.35 -0.61
CA THR A 85 -19.21 7.90 -0.48
C THR A 85 -20.46 7.13 -0.90
N THR A 86 -20.30 5.84 -1.16
CA THR A 86 -21.36 4.91 -1.58
C THR A 86 -21.61 3.81 -0.54
N ASP A 87 -22.58 2.93 -0.80
CA ASP A 87 -22.80 1.74 0.02
C ASP A 87 -21.63 0.74 -0.11
N GLU A 88 -20.98 0.67 -1.28
CA GLU A 88 -19.78 -0.13 -1.48
C GLU A 88 -18.62 0.34 -0.59
N PHE A 89 -18.53 1.63 -0.30
CA PHE A 89 -17.57 2.13 0.69
C PHE A 89 -17.85 1.56 2.07
N LEU A 90 -19.11 1.60 2.53
CA LEU A 90 -19.50 1.05 3.83
C LEU A 90 -19.18 -0.44 3.91
N VAL A 91 -19.49 -1.20 2.87
CA VAL A 91 -19.16 -2.63 2.79
C VAL A 91 -17.65 -2.88 2.82
N LYS A 92 -16.87 -2.11 2.05
CA LYS A 92 -15.41 -2.30 1.97
C LYS A 92 -14.72 -2.00 3.29
N PHE A 93 -15.19 -1.00 4.03
CA PHE A 93 -14.66 -0.62 5.34
C PHE A 93 -15.39 -1.27 6.52
N GLN A 94 -16.34 -2.17 6.24
CA GLN A 94 -17.10 -2.93 7.23
C GLN A 94 -17.85 -2.03 8.24
N LEU A 95 -18.43 -0.95 7.73
CA LEU A 95 -19.23 0.01 8.49
C LEU A 95 -20.71 -0.22 8.19
N ASN A 96 -21.56 -0.04 9.21
CA ASN A 96 -23.00 -0.01 8.98
C ASN A 96 -23.47 1.37 8.53
N ASP A 97 -22.81 2.42 9.05
CA ASP A 97 -23.13 3.82 8.79
C ASP A 97 -21.85 4.67 8.83
N LEU A 98 -21.86 5.82 8.17
CA LEU A 98 -20.81 6.83 8.23
C LEU A 98 -20.58 7.37 9.64
N SER A 99 -21.57 7.31 10.53
CA SER A 99 -21.40 7.70 11.94
C SER A 99 -20.42 6.84 12.71
N GLU A 100 -20.09 5.64 12.21
CA GLU A 100 -19.09 4.75 12.81
C GLU A 100 -17.65 5.16 12.45
N LEU A 101 -17.46 6.15 11.58
CA LEU A 101 -16.13 6.69 11.30
C LEU A 101 -15.56 7.34 12.57
N PRO A 102 -14.30 7.05 12.91
CA PRO A 102 -13.67 7.61 14.11
C PRO A 102 -13.62 9.14 13.99
N SER A 103 -13.87 9.83 15.10
CA SER A 103 -13.77 11.27 15.12
C SER A 103 -12.34 11.73 14.83
N VAL A 104 -12.19 12.96 14.32
CA VAL A 104 -10.86 13.52 14.03
C VAL A 104 -9.94 13.50 15.26
N LYS A 105 -10.50 13.65 16.47
CA LYS A 105 -9.75 13.57 17.72
C LYS A 105 -9.25 12.15 18.00
N GLU A 106 -10.12 11.15 17.87
CA GLU A 106 -9.74 9.74 18.06
C GLU A 106 -8.70 9.29 17.03
N VAL A 107 -8.80 9.78 15.79
CA VAL A 107 -7.80 9.54 14.75
C VAL A 107 -6.44 10.12 15.17
N GLN A 108 -6.41 11.36 15.67
CA GLN A 108 -5.17 11.97 16.15
C GLN A 108 -4.54 11.23 17.33
N GLU A 109 -5.35 10.75 18.27
CA GLU A 109 -4.87 9.95 19.40
C GLU A 109 -4.27 8.62 18.93
N ARG A 110 -4.94 7.92 17.99
CA ARG A 110 -4.42 6.68 17.41
C ARG A 110 -3.11 6.90 16.65
N ILE A 111 -3.00 8.01 15.90
CA ILE A 111 -1.75 8.36 15.19
C ILE A 111 -0.61 8.53 16.20
N LYS A 112 -0.82 9.25 17.31
CA LYS A 112 0.21 9.43 18.35
C LYS A 112 0.68 8.10 18.93
N VAL A 113 -0.25 7.18 19.23
CA VAL A 113 0.09 5.85 19.75
C VAL A 113 0.93 5.06 18.75
N ILE A 114 0.62 5.15 17.46
CA ILE A 114 1.38 4.49 16.40
C ILE A 114 2.79 5.10 16.26
N GLU A 115 2.90 6.43 16.29
CA GLU A 115 4.17 7.15 16.23
C GLU A 115 5.07 6.81 17.43
N ASP A 116 4.50 6.81 18.64
CA ASP A 116 5.20 6.43 19.87
C ASP A 116 5.65 4.96 19.87
N GLY A 117 4.87 4.08 19.24
CA GLY A 117 5.22 2.67 19.03
C GLY A 117 6.33 2.47 18.00
N MET A 118 6.34 3.24 16.91
CA MET A 118 7.39 3.19 15.90
C MET A 118 8.74 3.68 16.43
N GLN A 119 8.77 4.69 17.31
CA GLN A 119 10.02 5.14 17.93
C GLN A 119 10.65 4.08 18.87
N LYS A 120 9.83 3.29 19.56
CA LYS A 120 10.32 2.21 20.46
C LYS A 120 10.92 1.02 19.72
N ASN A 121 10.49 0.77 18.48
CA ASN A 121 11.01 -0.34 17.67
C ASN A 121 12.26 0.04 16.85
N ASN A 122 12.76 1.28 17.00
CA ASN A 122 13.99 1.75 16.36
C ASN A 122 15.22 1.68 17.28
N VAL A 123 15.12 1.02 18.44
CA VAL A 123 16.26 0.75 19.32
C VAL A 123 16.98 -0.52 18.83
N GLU A 124 18.15 -0.32 18.23
CA GLU A 124 19.20 -1.29 17.87
C GLU A 124 18.88 -2.33 16.76
N LEU A 125 18.89 -1.88 15.50
CA LEU A 125 18.98 -2.79 14.33
C LEU A 125 20.42 -3.06 13.87
N PHE A 126 21.40 -2.34 14.42
CA PHE A 126 22.82 -2.61 14.19
C PHE A 126 23.53 -2.57 15.54
N PRO A 127 23.70 -3.71 16.25
CA PRO A 127 24.79 -3.78 17.19
C PRO A 127 26.06 -3.56 16.36
N GLU A 128 26.79 -2.48 16.63
CA GLU A 128 28.17 -2.36 16.20
C GLU A 128 28.92 -3.53 16.84
N LYS A 129 28.94 -4.68 16.16
CA LYS A 129 29.98 -5.66 16.43
C LYS A 129 31.26 -4.98 16.01
N GLU A 130 32.08 -4.62 16.99
CA GLU A 130 33.51 -4.40 16.78
C GLU A 130 34.02 -5.59 15.96
N VAL A 131 34.33 -5.33 14.70
CA VAL A 131 34.98 -6.29 13.84
C VAL A 131 36.40 -6.35 14.36
N ASN A 132 36.71 -7.36 15.18
CA ASN A 132 38.10 -7.69 15.47
C ASN A 132 38.77 -8.04 14.14
N GLU A 133 39.77 -7.25 13.74
CA GLU A 133 40.64 -7.54 12.60
C GLU A 133 41.29 -8.91 12.82
N VAL A 134 40.72 -9.95 12.24
CA VAL A 134 41.38 -11.25 12.08
C VAL A 134 41.35 -11.64 10.61
N ASP A 135 42.49 -11.41 9.97
CA ASP A 135 43.03 -12.10 8.80
C ASP A 135 42.07 -12.36 7.63
N ALA A 136 41.65 -11.29 6.94
CA ALA A 136 41.34 -11.42 5.52
C ALA A 136 42.66 -11.40 4.73
N PRO A 137 42.95 -12.40 3.88
CA PRO A 137 44.16 -12.37 3.07
C PRO A 137 44.08 -11.16 2.13
N LEU A 138 45.02 -10.21 2.27
CA LEU A 138 45.17 -9.13 1.31
C LEU A 138 45.47 -9.76 -0.06
N LEU A 139 44.60 -9.51 -1.05
CA LEU A 139 44.99 -9.67 -2.45
C LEU A 139 46.24 -8.81 -2.68
N ALA A 140 47.27 -9.40 -3.27
CA ALA A 140 48.45 -8.65 -3.64
C ALA A 140 48.08 -7.55 -4.66
N PRO A 141 48.68 -6.35 -4.59
CA PRO A 141 48.39 -5.27 -5.53
C PRO A 141 48.73 -5.72 -6.96
N GLY A 142 47.72 -5.80 -7.84
CA GLY A 142 47.88 -6.10 -9.27
C GLY A 142 47.12 -7.31 -9.80
N GLU A 143 46.35 -8.02 -8.96
CA GLU A 143 45.50 -9.12 -9.43
C GLU A 143 44.12 -8.60 -9.85
N GLU A 144 43.91 -8.43 -11.16
CA GLU A 144 42.60 -8.11 -11.72
C GLU A 144 41.67 -9.34 -11.64
N ILE A 145 40.52 -9.18 -10.98
CA ILE A 145 39.43 -10.14 -11.07
C ILE A 145 38.88 -10.06 -12.50
N LYS A 146 39.16 -11.08 -13.33
CA LYS A 146 38.51 -11.23 -14.63
C LYS A 146 37.06 -11.61 -14.40
N VAL A 147 36.19 -10.60 -14.38
CA VAL A 147 34.75 -10.80 -14.48
C VAL A 147 34.43 -11.03 -15.96
N THR A 148 34.36 -12.28 -16.39
CA THR A 148 33.74 -12.59 -17.70
C THR A 148 32.23 -12.44 -17.55
N PRO A 149 31.57 -11.57 -18.33
CA PRO A 149 30.11 -11.52 -18.33
C PRO A 149 29.57 -12.89 -18.75
N PRO A 150 28.47 -13.38 -18.14
CA PRO A 150 27.86 -14.64 -18.51
C PRO A 150 27.45 -14.62 -19.99
N SER A 151 27.57 -15.77 -20.64
CA SER A 151 27.29 -15.92 -22.08
C SER A 151 25.78 -15.84 -22.33
N GLU A 152 25.38 -15.44 -23.55
CA GLU A 152 23.94 -15.32 -23.92
C GLU A 152 23.16 -16.64 -23.79
N ASP A 153 23.87 -17.78 -23.72
CA ASP A 153 23.27 -19.10 -23.56
C ASP A 153 23.00 -19.49 -22.09
N ASP A 154 23.46 -18.70 -21.12
CA ASP A 154 23.29 -18.97 -19.67
C ASP A 154 21.96 -18.39 -19.11
N TYR A 155 21.14 -17.74 -19.94
CA TYR A 155 19.85 -17.18 -19.54
C TYR A 155 18.70 -18.12 -19.93
N GLU A 156 18.29 -19.01 -19.02
CA GLU A 156 16.99 -19.69 -19.19
C GLU A 156 15.85 -18.71 -18.90
N VAL A 157 14.99 -18.49 -19.90
CA VAL A 157 13.82 -17.60 -19.82
C VAL A 157 12.58 -18.43 -19.48
N ASP A 158 12.02 -18.24 -18.29
CA ASP A 158 10.65 -18.67 -17.98
C ASP A 158 9.63 -17.74 -18.70
N LEU A 159 8.49 -18.30 -19.13
CA LEU A 159 7.42 -17.67 -19.92
C LEU A 159 6.69 -16.50 -19.20
N SER A 160 7.21 -16.02 -18.07
CA SER A 160 6.69 -14.87 -17.32
C SER A 160 7.64 -13.65 -17.27
N GLY A 161 8.88 -13.74 -17.80
CA GLY A 161 9.75 -12.57 -17.99
C GLY A 161 10.27 -11.88 -16.72
N VAL A 162 10.31 -12.58 -15.58
CA VAL A 162 10.87 -12.06 -14.31
C VAL A 162 12.17 -12.80 -14.00
N VAL A 163 13.29 -12.07 -13.91
CA VAL A 163 14.58 -12.61 -13.49
C VAL A 163 14.53 -12.87 -11.99
N ILE A 164 14.52 -14.14 -11.60
CA ILE A 164 14.70 -14.57 -10.20
C ILE A 164 16.09 -15.19 -10.11
N GLY A 165 17.04 -14.44 -9.54
CA GLY A 165 18.34 -15.02 -9.19
C GLY A 165 18.18 -15.85 -7.92
N GLU A 166 18.20 -17.17 -8.05
CA GLU A 166 18.45 -18.05 -6.90
C GLU A 166 19.95 -18.03 -6.58
N VAL A 167 20.27 -17.65 -5.34
CA VAL A 167 21.60 -17.89 -4.77
C VAL A 167 21.60 -19.32 -4.25
N ALA A 168 22.10 -20.26 -5.05
CA ALA A 168 22.42 -21.60 -4.58
C ALA A 168 23.59 -21.51 -3.60
N ALA A 169 23.31 -21.83 -2.34
CA ALA A 169 24.32 -22.09 -1.33
C ALA A 169 25.00 -23.43 -1.68
N ASP A 170 26.22 -23.37 -2.22
CA ASP A 170 27.03 -24.56 -2.38
C ASP A 170 27.65 -24.93 -1.02
N LYS A 171 27.41 -26.19 -0.64
CA LYS A 171 27.99 -26.85 0.53
C LYS A 171 29.09 -27.76 0.00
N ASN A 172 30.16 -27.85 0.79
CA ASN A 172 31.35 -28.72 0.64
C ASN A 172 32.43 -28.08 -0.25
N GLU A 173 33.72 -28.19 0.07
CA GLU A 173 34.46 -29.22 0.78
C GLU A 173 35.73 -28.63 1.42
#